data_AF-W4V5M6-F1
#
_entry.id   AF-W4V5M6-F1
#
_cell.length_a   1.000
_cell.length_b   1.000
_cell.length_c   1.000
_cell.angle_alpha   90.00
_cell.angle_beta   90.00
_cell.angle_gamma   90.00
#
_symmetry.space_group_name_H-M   'P 1'
#
loop_
_entity.id
_entity.type
_entity.pdbx_description
1 polymer ?
#
loop_
_entity_poly.entity_id
_entity_poly.type
_entity_poly.pdbx_seq_one_letter_code
_entity_poly.pdbx_strand_id
1 'polypeptide(L)'
;MRFLFSCSILGKEAAKLRKLKRYKPTKFMAEGSRYDKEAADAAVTFINCLKHTKGEWYGMPFELIDWQEQIVRDIFGILKPNGYRQFNTAI
;
A
#
# COMPACT_ATOMS: atom_id res chain seq x y z
N MET A 1 -36.57 9.05 16.62
CA MET A 1 -35.65 8.46 17.63
C MET A 1 -34.25 8.45 17.02
N ARG A 2 -33.34 9.27 17.55
CA ARG A 2 -31.93 9.35 17.13
C ARG A 2 -31.23 8.02 17.40
N PHE A 3 -30.50 7.47 16.43
CA PHE A 3 -29.24 6.77 16.66
C PHE A 3 -28.32 6.95 15.45
N LEU A 4 -27.61 8.07 15.49
CA LEU A 4 -26.21 8.28 15.11
C LEU A 4 -25.73 7.64 13.80
N PHE A 5 -25.72 8.48 12.75
CA PHE A 5 -24.59 8.56 11.84
C PHE A 5 -23.30 8.64 12.66
N SER A 6 -22.57 7.54 12.78
CA SER A 6 -21.26 7.48 13.40
C SER A 6 -20.41 6.48 12.66
N CYS A 7 -19.16 6.87 12.39
CA CYS A 7 -18.08 6.06 11.87
C CYS A 7 -17.90 5.96 10.33
N SER A 8 -18.10 7.06 9.60
CA SER A 8 -17.37 7.26 8.32
C SER A 8 -16.27 8.34 8.43
N ILE A 9 -16.32 9.15 9.49
CA ILE A 9 -15.42 10.30 9.69
C ILE A 9 -14.14 9.86 10.43
N LEU A 10 -14.25 8.93 11.39
CA LEU A 10 -13.11 8.47 12.18
C LEU A 10 -12.08 7.67 11.36
N GLY A 11 -12.54 6.85 10.40
CA GLY A 11 -11.65 6.09 9.51
C GLY A 11 -10.79 7.00 8.62
N LYS A 12 -11.40 8.06 8.06
CA LYS A 12 -10.69 9.01 7.18
C LYS A 12 -9.61 9.82 7.90
N GLU A 13 -9.81 10.17 9.17
CA GLU A 13 -8.78 10.87 9.97
C GLU A 13 -7.62 9.96 10.36
N ALA A 14 -7.90 8.73 10.80
CA ALA A 14 -6.88 7.74 11.10
C ALA A 14 -6.04 7.37 9.86
N ALA A 15 -6.66 7.32 8.68
CA ALA A 15 -6.00 7.12 7.39
C ALA A 15 -4.95 8.21 7.12
N LYS A 16 -5.27 9.46 7.44
CA LYS A 16 -4.41 10.63 7.17
C LYS A 16 -3.13 10.64 8.02
N LEU A 17 -3.18 10.00 9.19
CA LEU A 17 -2.05 9.88 10.11
C LEU A 17 -1.07 8.75 9.74
N ARG A 18 -1.46 7.81 8.87
CA ARG A 18 -0.70 6.59 8.54
C ARG A 18 -0.38 6.46 7.05
N LYS A 19 -0.10 7.59 6.38
CA LYS A 19 0.41 7.59 5.00
C LYS A 19 1.91 7.81 4.97
N LEU A 20 2.58 6.99 4.16
CA LEU A 20 4.02 7.05 3.96
C LEU A 20 4.42 8.40 3.35
N LYS A 21 4.98 9.29 4.17
CA LYS A 21 5.38 10.64 3.71
C LYS A 21 6.69 10.65 2.93
N ARG A 22 7.62 9.77 3.31
CA ARG A 22 8.96 9.68 2.72
C ARG A 22 9.27 8.22 2.45
N TYR A 23 9.28 7.87 1.19
CA TYR A 23 9.69 6.54 0.72
C TYR A 23 11.21 6.50 0.52
N LYS A 24 11.84 5.42 0.97
CA LYS A 24 13.22 5.07 0.65
C LYS A 24 13.24 3.62 0.18
N PRO A 25 13.83 3.30 -0.99
CA PRO A 25 13.94 1.91 -1.44
C PRO A 25 14.62 1.01 -0.41
N THR A 26 14.17 -0.24 -0.35
CA THR A 26 14.77 -1.25 0.53
C THR A 26 16.27 -1.44 0.25
N LYS A 27 17.01 -1.77 1.31
CA LYS A 27 18.44 -2.13 1.23
C LYS A 27 18.71 -3.39 0.40
N PHE A 28 17.67 -4.17 0.09
CA PHE A 28 17.75 -5.39 -0.70
C PHE A 28 17.60 -5.15 -2.21
N MET A 29 17.51 -3.88 -2.67
CA MET A 29 17.54 -3.56 -4.09
C MET A 29 18.87 -4.00 -4.70
N ALA A 30 18.81 -4.84 -5.73
CA ALA A 30 19.98 -5.37 -6.41
C ALA A 30 20.64 -4.29 -7.28
N GLU A 31 21.94 -4.42 -7.49
CA GLU A 31 22.69 -3.55 -8.39
C GLU A 31 22.10 -3.61 -9.82
N GLY A 32 21.97 -2.44 -10.45
CA GLY A 32 21.33 -2.29 -11.76
C GLY A 32 19.81 -2.30 -11.76
N SER A 33 19.15 -2.66 -10.64
CA SER A 33 17.70 -2.44 -10.52
C SER A 33 17.39 -0.96 -10.27
N ARG A 34 16.22 -0.52 -10.71
CA ARG A 34 15.75 0.85 -10.54
C ARG A 34 14.42 0.89 -9.81
N TYR A 35 14.17 1.99 -9.11
CA TYR A 35 12.85 2.28 -8.60
C TYR A 35 11.99 2.95 -9.68
N ASP A 36 10.81 2.39 -9.92
CA ASP A 36 9.78 2.87 -10.81
C ASP A 36 8.56 3.31 -10.00
N LYS A 37 8.39 4.62 -9.89
CA LYS A 37 7.34 5.23 -9.06
C LYS A 37 5.94 4.93 -9.60
N GLU A 38 5.78 4.86 -10.92
CA GLU A 38 4.48 4.66 -11.55
C GLU A 38 3.98 3.23 -11.31
N ALA A 39 4.87 2.25 -11.49
CA ALA A 39 4.55 0.85 -11.17
C ALA A 39 4.19 0.67 -9.67
N ALA A 40 4.91 1.34 -8.78
CA ALA A 40 4.64 1.33 -7.35
C ALA A 40 3.28 1.97 -7.01
N ASP A 41 3.00 3.15 -7.55
CA ASP A 41 1.74 3.89 -7.29
C ASP A 41 0.53 3.13 -7.84
N ALA A 42 0.67 2.46 -8.99
CA ALA A 42 -0.38 1.61 -9.54
C ALA A 42 -0.76 0.47 -8.58
N ALA A 43 0.23 -0.22 -8.01
CA ALA A 43 0.00 -1.30 -7.04
C ALA A 43 -0.62 -0.79 -5.73
N VAL A 44 -0.10 0.31 -5.18
CA VAL A 44 -0.65 0.96 -3.97
C VAL A 44 -2.11 1.39 -4.21
N THR A 45 -2.40 1.98 -5.36
CA THR A 45 -3.75 2.43 -5.72
C THR A 45 -4.70 1.24 -5.84
N PHE A 46 -4.27 0.17 -6.54
CA PHE A 46 -5.06 -1.06 -6.69
C PHE A 46 -5.47 -1.64 -5.34
N ILE A 47 -4.53 -1.75 -4.38
CA ILE A 47 -4.82 -2.31 -3.06
C ILE A 47 -5.80 -1.41 -2.27
N ASN A 48 -5.63 -0.09 -2.32
CA ASN A 48 -6.56 0.83 -1.64
C ASN A 48 -7.98 0.82 -2.27
N CYS A 49 -8.16 0.32 -3.49
CA CYS A 49 -9.48 0.11 -4.09
C CYS A 49 -10.18 -1.17 -3.58
N LEU A 50 -9.47 -2.05 -2.87
CA LEU A 50 -10.04 -3.29 -2.34
C LEU A 50 -10.80 -3.04 -1.02
N LYS A 51 -11.66 -4.00 -0.66
CA LYS A 51 -12.39 -4.02 0.60
C LYS A 51 -12.10 -5.31 1.36
N HIS A 52 -12.12 -5.24 2.68
CA HIS A 52 -12.02 -6.41 3.54
C HIS A 52 -13.22 -7.33 3.30
N THR A 53 -12.96 -8.63 3.14
CA THR A 53 -13.97 -9.62 2.74
C THR A 53 -14.48 -10.48 3.89
N LYS A 54 -13.90 -10.36 5.10
CA LYS A 54 -14.24 -11.14 6.30
C LYS A 54 -13.95 -10.37 7.59
N GLY A 55 -14.51 -10.84 8.69
CA GLY A 55 -14.20 -10.37 10.06
C GLY A 55 -14.87 -9.05 10.43
N GLU A 56 -14.40 -8.45 11.52
CA GLU A 56 -14.92 -7.19 12.08
C GLU A 56 -14.86 -6.02 11.08
N TRP A 57 -13.93 -6.08 10.12
CA TRP A 57 -13.69 -5.03 9.14
C TRP A 57 -14.42 -5.27 7.80
N TYR A 58 -15.31 -6.26 7.73
CA TYR A 58 -16.03 -6.63 6.51
C TYR A 58 -16.66 -5.41 5.79
N GLY A 59 -16.39 -5.28 4.49
CA GLY A 59 -16.92 -4.21 3.66
C GLY A 59 -16.20 -2.86 3.79
N MET A 60 -15.28 -2.71 4.75
CA MET A 60 -14.46 -1.51 4.90
C MET A 60 -13.35 -1.48 3.83
N PRO A 61 -12.95 -0.30 3.35
CA PRO A 61 -11.84 -0.17 2.41
C PRO A 61 -10.52 -0.61 3.06
N PHE A 62 -9.61 -1.17 2.26
CA PHE A 62 -8.24 -1.38 2.68
C PHE A 62 -7.51 -0.04 2.74
N GLU A 63 -6.93 0.26 3.90
CA GLU A 63 -6.06 1.43 4.07
C GLU A 63 -4.66 0.96 4.43
N LEU A 64 -3.75 1.02 3.47
CA LEU A 64 -2.33 0.71 3.72
C LEU A 64 -1.76 1.71 4.72
N ILE A 65 -1.12 1.17 5.77
CA ILE A 65 -0.29 1.91 6.72
C ILE A 65 1.15 2.02 6.20
N ASP A 66 1.93 2.98 6.71
CA ASP A 66 3.26 3.35 6.23
C ASP A 66 4.17 2.17 5.84
N TRP A 67 4.35 1.19 6.74
CA TRP A 67 5.24 0.06 6.48
C TRP A 67 4.67 -0.94 5.46
N GLN A 68 3.35 -1.08 5.37
CA GLN A 68 2.72 -1.93 4.35
C GLN A 68 2.88 -1.28 2.98
N GLU A 69 2.67 0.04 2.90
CA GLU A 69 2.91 0.79 1.67
C GLU A 69 4.38 0.69 1.25
N GLN A 70 5.33 0.76 2.19
CA GLN A 70 6.76 0.55 1.93
C GLN A 70 7.01 -0.82 1.26
N ILE A 71 6.46 -1.91 1.81
CA ILE A 71 6.63 -3.24 1.23
C ILE A 71 6.01 -3.34 -0.16
N VAL A 72 4.80 -2.82 -0.36
CA VAL A 72 4.14 -2.82 -1.67
C VAL A 72 4.98 -2.04 -2.69
N ARG A 73 5.50 -0.87 -2.31
CA ARG A 73 6.37 -0.06 -3.17
C ARG A 73 7.67 -0.77 -3.50
N ASP A 74 8.28 -1.48 -2.56
CA ASP A 74 9.51 -2.25 -2.82
C ASP A 74 9.24 -3.44 -3.75
N ILE A 75 8.16 -4.19 -3.53
CA ILE A 75 7.83 -5.38 -4.34
C ILE A 75 7.46 -5.01 -5.78
N PHE A 76 6.63 -3.98 -5.96
CA PHE A 76 6.08 -3.63 -7.27
C PHE A 76 6.80 -2.48 -7.96
N GLY A 77 7.57 -1.67 -7.23
CA GLY A 77 8.31 -0.54 -7.77
C GLY A 77 9.76 -0.84 -8.10
N ILE A 78 10.38 -1.88 -7.52
CA ILE A 78 11.79 -2.20 -7.83
C ILE A 78 11.84 -3.16 -9.02
N LEU A 79 12.33 -2.63 -10.14
CA LEU A 79 12.39 -3.32 -11.42
C LEU A 79 13.84 -3.57 -11.84
N LYS A 80 14.07 -4.75 -12.40
CA LYS A 80 15.32 -5.12 -13.09
C LYS A 80 15.48 -4.28 -14.38
N PRO A 81 16.68 -4.23 -14.98
CA PRO A 81 16.89 -3.55 -16.27
C PRO A 81 15.93 -4.01 -17.39
N ASN A 82 15.52 -5.28 -17.35
CA ASN A 82 14.59 -5.86 -18.32
C ASN A 82 13.10 -5.50 -18.07
N GLY A 83 12.80 -4.65 -17.09
CA GLY A 83 11.45 -4.17 -16.78
C GLY A 83 10.60 -5.10 -15.90
N TYR A 84 11.09 -6.30 -15.54
CA TYR A 84 10.40 -7.18 -14.61
C TYR A 84 10.70 -6.83 -13.15
N ARG A 85 9.79 -7.21 -12.25
CA ARG A 85 10.01 -7.05 -10.81
C ARG A 85 11.27 -7.78 -10.35
N GLN A 86 11.97 -7.17 -9.40
CA GLN A 86 13.10 -7.82 -8.74
C GLN A 86 12.60 -8.95 -7.84
N PHE A 87 11.58 -8.67 -7.03
CA PHE A 87 11.00 -9.60 -6.06
C PHE A 87 9.84 -10.38 -6.68
N ASN A 88 10.01 -11.70 -6.77
CA ASN A 88 9.02 -12.59 -7.38
C ASN A 88 8.30 -13.47 -6.35
N THR A 89 8.88 -13.62 -5.16
CA THR A 89 8.39 -14.50 -4.10
C THR A 89 8.55 -13.78 -2.75
N ALA A 90 7.55 -13.92 -1.88
CA ALA A 90 7.61 -13.54 -0.47
C ALA A 90 7.19 -14.77 0.36
N ILE A 91 7.93 -15.05 1.44
CA ILE A 91 7.68 -16.15 2.37
C ILE A 91 7.32 -15.63 3.75
#